data_AF-A0A8C9UK89-F1
#
_entry.id   AF-A0A8C9UK89-F1
#
_cell.length_a   1.000
_cell.length_b   1.000
_cell.length_c   1.000
_cell.angle_alpha   90.00
_cell.angle_beta   90.00
_cell.angle_gamma   90.00
#
_symmetry.space_group_name_H-M   'P 1'
#
loop_
_entity.id
_entity.type
_entity.pdbx_description
1 polymer ?
#
loop_
_entity_poly.entity_id
_entity_poly.type
_entity_poly.pdbx_seq_one_letter_code
_entity_poly.pdbx_strand_id
1 'polypeptide(L)'
;MGHYCRGDVEGECSRRAELKLPELCGVGDPTAMFSSASSCLSSRGRVIKWFWDSVEEAYWTYHRDEYDEDKNPHGVVNLGTSENKLCFDLLSRRLTQSDMLRVEPPLLQYPDWRGHLFLREEVAKFLSDYCKSPAPLKAENWLRLSLNC
;
A
#
# COMPACT_ATOMS: atom_id res chain seq x y z
N MET A 1 -33.51 17.26 49.15
CA MET A 1 -34.18 16.62 48.00
C MET A 1 -33.10 16.13 47.05
N GLY A 2 -33.01 14.82 46.87
CA GLY A 2 -32.00 14.15 46.03
C GLY A 2 -32.00 12.65 46.37
N HIS A 3 -32.80 11.88 45.65
CA HIS A 3 -33.12 10.46 45.87
C HIS A 3 -32.06 9.50 45.28
N TYR A 4 -31.71 8.47 46.08
CA TYR A 4 -31.43 7.03 45.80
C TYR A 4 -30.54 6.62 44.58
N CYS A 5 -29.36 5.96 44.79
CA CYS A 5 -29.07 4.51 45.01
C CYS A 5 -29.12 3.66 43.70
N ARG A 6 -28.02 3.08 43.19
CA ARG A 6 -27.16 1.90 43.59
C ARG A 6 -27.65 0.56 43.00
N GLY A 7 -26.72 -0.18 42.37
CA GLY A 7 -26.75 -1.64 42.11
C GLY A 7 -26.67 -1.99 40.61
N ASP A 8 -25.98 -3.04 40.16
CA ASP A 8 -25.03 -3.96 40.79
C ASP A 8 -24.29 -4.72 39.67
N VAL A 9 -23.17 -5.34 40.04
CA VAL A 9 -22.28 -6.19 39.24
C VAL A 9 -22.89 -7.59 39.04
N GLU A 10 -22.65 -8.24 37.90
CA GLU A 10 -22.27 -9.67 37.73
C GLU A 10 -22.57 -10.22 36.33
N GLY A 11 -21.70 -11.11 35.83
CA GLY A 11 -22.12 -12.20 34.94
C GLY A 11 -21.37 -12.34 33.62
N GLU A 12 -20.41 -13.27 33.59
CA GLU A 12 -19.61 -13.71 32.44
C GLU A 12 -20.41 -14.30 31.27
N CYS A 13 -19.69 -14.42 30.14
CA CYS A 13 -19.53 -15.64 29.33
C CYS A 13 -20.09 -15.64 27.90
N SER A 14 -19.14 -15.80 26.97
CA SER A 14 -19.24 -16.50 25.68
C SER A 14 -20.37 -16.15 24.73
N ARG A 15 -20.05 -15.39 23.68
CA ARG A 15 -20.52 -15.71 22.32
C ARG A 15 -19.41 -15.46 21.30
N ARG A 16 -18.64 -16.53 21.07
CA ARG A 16 -17.88 -16.77 19.83
C ARG A 16 -18.91 -16.72 18.69
N ALA A 17 -19.04 -15.57 18.03
CA ALA A 17 -19.78 -15.50 16.78
C ALA A 17 -18.86 -16.06 15.71
N GLU A 18 -18.96 -17.37 15.48
CA GLU A 18 -18.46 -18.00 14.27
C GLU A 18 -19.05 -17.24 13.07
N LEU A 19 -18.23 -16.41 12.44
CA LEU A 19 -18.52 -15.86 11.13
C LEU A 19 -18.48 -17.04 10.15
N LYS A 20 -19.62 -17.68 9.96
CA LYS A 20 -19.81 -18.65 8.88
C LYS A 20 -19.50 -17.94 7.57
N LEU A 21 -18.43 -18.41 6.93
CA LEU A 21 -18.09 -18.16 5.54
C LEU A 21 -19.32 -18.48 4.67
N PRO A 22 -19.85 -17.56 3.86
CA PRO A 22 -20.84 -17.93 2.86
C PRO A 22 -20.16 -18.80 1.80
N GLU A 23 -20.68 -20.01 1.63
CA GLU A 23 -20.24 -20.97 0.63
C GLU A 23 -20.17 -20.34 -0.78
N LEU A 24 -19.06 -20.62 -1.47
CA LEU A 24 -18.87 -20.29 -2.88
C LEU A 24 -19.71 -21.22 -3.79
N CYS A 25 -20.05 -20.68 -4.95
CA CYS A 25 -20.67 -21.31 -6.12
C CYS A 25 -22.19 -21.53 -6.08
N GLY A 26 -22.92 -20.49 -6.51
CA GLY A 26 -24.24 -20.61 -7.10
C GLY A 26 -24.41 -19.56 -8.19
N VAL A 27 -24.79 -19.97 -9.40
CA VAL A 27 -25.17 -19.08 -10.51
C VAL A 27 -26.37 -18.26 -10.07
N GLY A 28 -26.11 -17.06 -9.56
CA GLY A 28 -27.12 -16.11 -9.09
C GLY A 28 -26.75 -14.71 -9.56
N ASP A 29 -27.77 -13.98 -10.03
CA ASP A 29 -27.66 -12.63 -10.60
C ASP A 29 -26.74 -11.72 -9.76
N PRO A 30 -25.62 -11.20 -10.32
CA PRO A 30 -24.71 -10.30 -9.63
C PRO A 30 -25.42 -9.11 -9.00
N THR A 31 -26.56 -8.70 -9.55
CA THR A 31 -27.28 -7.47 -9.19
C THR A 31 -27.82 -7.48 -7.75
N ALA A 32 -28.13 -8.65 -7.17
CA ALA A 32 -28.83 -8.74 -5.89
C ALA A 32 -27.95 -8.48 -4.65
N MET A 33 -26.63 -8.64 -4.74
CA MET A 33 -25.71 -8.37 -3.61
C MET A 33 -25.25 -6.91 -3.52
N PHE A 34 -25.57 -6.05 -4.48
CA PHE A 34 -25.07 -4.68 -4.55
C PHE A 34 -25.91 -3.63 -3.81
N SER A 35 -27.03 -4.01 -3.19
CA SER A 35 -28.09 -3.06 -2.81
C SER A 35 -27.85 -2.28 -1.50
N SER A 36 -26.78 -2.54 -0.74
CA SER A 36 -26.49 -1.83 0.52
C SER A 36 -25.14 -1.10 0.57
N ALA A 37 -24.48 -0.91 -0.58
CA ALA A 37 -23.24 -0.14 -0.66
C ALA A 37 -23.54 1.35 -0.91
N SER A 38 -23.26 2.19 0.10
CA SER A 38 -23.29 3.67 0.13
C SER A 38 -23.42 4.36 -1.25
N SER A 39 -24.47 5.17 -1.41
CA SER A 39 -24.78 5.94 -2.63
C SER A 39 -23.69 6.93 -3.09
N CYS A 40 -22.61 7.08 -2.31
CA CYS A 40 -21.51 8.02 -2.55
C CYS A 40 -20.44 7.49 -3.51
N LEU A 41 -20.47 6.21 -3.91
CA LEU A 41 -19.43 5.62 -4.77
C LEU A 41 -19.86 5.59 -6.24
N SER A 42 -18.90 5.91 -7.13
CA SER A 42 -19.04 5.67 -8.57
C SER A 42 -19.20 4.18 -8.87
N SER A 43 -19.74 3.83 -10.03
CA SER A 43 -19.89 2.44 -10.45
C SER A 43 -18.58 1.65 -10.37
N ARG A 44 -17.46 2.28 -10.77
CA ARG A 44 -16.11 1.68 -10.65
C ARG A 44 -15.68 1.51 -9.19
N GLY A 45 -15.95 2.50 -8.33
CA GLY A 45 -15.64 2.42 -6.90
C GLY A 45 -16.42 1.33 -6.17
N ARG A 46 -17.67 1.07 -6.58
CA ARG A 46 -18.46 -0.04 -6.02
C ARG A 46 -17.87 -1.40 -6.36
N VAL A 47 -17.41 -1.58 -7.60
CA VAL A 47 -16.78 -2.84 -8.02
C VAL A 47 -15.47 -3.07 -7.27
N ILE A 48 -14.61 -2.06 -7.16
CA ILE A 48 -13.32 -2.18 -6.48
C ILE A 48 -13.49 -2.45 -4.97
N LYS A 49 -14.46 -1.82 -4.30
CA LYS A 49 -14.68 -2.01 -2.85
C LYS A 49 -14.90 -3.47 -2.44
N TRP A 50 -15.51 -4.25 -3.32
CA TRP A 50 -15.84 -5.65 -3.06
C TRP A 50 -14.96 -6.61 -3.87
N PHE A 51 -13.96 -6.07 -4.57
CA PHE A 51 -12.98 -6.88 -5.27
C PHE A 51 -12.04 -7.46 -4.23
N TRP A 52 -12.11 -8.78 -4.04
CA TRP A 52 -11.21 -9.55 -3.19
C TRP A 52 -10.50 -10.57 -4.07
N ASP A 53 -9.20 -10.40 -4.24
CA ASP A 53 -8.37 -11.33 -5.02
C ASP A 53 -7.57 -12.24 -4.08
N SER A 54 -7.27 -13.44 -4.56
CA SER A 54 -6.32 -14.37 -3.99
C SER A 54 -4.99 -13.73 -3.59
N VAL A 55 -4.52 -12.71 -4.33
CA VAL A 55 -3.32 -11.94 -3.99
C VAL A 55 -3.49 -11.15 -2.70
N GLU A 56 -4.66 -10.55 -2.48
CA GLU A 56 -4.96 -9.80 -1.25
C GLU A 56 -5.07 -10.75 -0.05
N GLU A 57 -5.71 -11.91 -0.22
CA GLU A 57 -5.78 -12.94 0.82
C GLU A 57 -4.40 -13.48 1.22
N ALA A 58 -3.54 -13.75 0.23
CA ALA A 58 -2.16 -14.18 0.47
C ALA A 58 -1.36 -13.09 1.20
N TYR A 59 -1.53 -11.82 0.80
CA TYR A 59 -0.90 -10.68 1.47
C TYR A 59 -1.31 -10.58 2.94
N TRP A 60 -2.61 -10.68 3.24
CA TRP A 60 -3.10 -10.65 4.63
C TRP A 60 -2.64 -11.86 5.44
N THR A 61 -2.60 -13.03 4.83
CA THR A 61 -2.14 -14.26 5.49
C THR A 61 -0.67 -14.14 5.88
N TYR A 62 0.18 -13.67 4.96
CA TYR A 62 1.58 -13.36 5.25
C TYR A 62 1.73 -12.38 6.41
N HIS A 63 1.01 -11.25 6.41
CA HIS A 63 1.14 -10.24 7.48
C HIS A 63 0.66 -10.71 8.85
N ARG A 64 -0.20 -11.72 8.91
CA ARG A 64 -0.70 -12.28 10.17
C ARG A 64 0.22 -13.32 10.78
N ASP A 65 1.06 -13.95 9.95
CA ASP A 65 1.94 -15.05 10.33
C ASP A 65 3.30 -14.85 9.67
N GLU A 66 3.89 -13.68 9.83
CA GLU A 66 5.16 -13.34 9.17
C GLU A 66 6.29 -14.19 9.74
N TYR A 67 7.12 -14.73 8.84
CA TYR A 67 8.37 -15.40 9.21
C TYR A 67 9.35 -14.43 9.88
N ASP A 68 9.87 -14.82 11.03
CA ASP A 68 10.97 -14.17 11.73
C ASP A 68 11.88 -15.25 12.29
N GLU A 69 13.19 -15.16 12.03
CA GLU A 69 14.15 -16.21 12.39
C GLU A 69 14.15 -16.54 13.89
N ASP A 70 13.97 -15.53 14.74
CA ASP A 70 14.02 -15.66 16.19
C ASP A 70 12.63 -15.83 16.82
N LYS A 71 11.62 -15.12 16.30
CA LYS A 71 10.28 -15.02 16.90
C LYS A 71 9.28 -15.97 16.28
N ASN A 72 9.40 -16.26 14.98
CA ASN A 72 8.44 -17.09 14.25
C ASN A 72 9.11 -17.85 13.09
N PRO A 73 9.98 -18.84 13.39
CA PRO A 73 10.72 -19.58 12.36
C PRO A 73 9.82 -20.48 11.50
N HIS A 74 8.54 -20.61 11.84
CA HIS A 74 7.54 -21.35 11.09
C HIS A 74 6.56 -20.46 10.33
N GLY A 75 6.74 -19.14 10.41
CA GLY A 75 5.90 -18.19 9.70
C GLY A 75 6.05 -18.25 8.18
N VAL A 76 5.16 -17.55 7.51
CA VAL A 76 5.08 -17.41 6.06
C VAL A 76 6.20 -16.50 5.55
N VAL A 77 6.94 -16.98 4.56
CA VAL A 77 7.98 -16.20 3.86
C VAL A 77 7.35 -15.49 2.66
N ASN A 78 7.52 -14.16 2.57
CA ASN A 78 7.04 -13.40 1.42
C ASN A 78 7.95 -13.58 0.19
N LEU A 79 7.46 -14.36 -0.78
CA LEU A 79 8.05 -14.48 -2.11
C LEU A 79 7.15 -13.87 -3.21
N GLY A 80 6.03 -13.25 -2.82
CA GLY A 80 5.05 -12.67 -3.74
C GLY A 80 5.35 -11.22 -4.12
N THR A 81 6.19 -10.52 -3.36
CA THR A 81 6.57 -9.12 -3.64
C THR A 81 7.91 -9.04 -4.37
N SER A 82 7.92 -8.35 -5.52
CA SER A 82 9.15 -8.01 -6.25
C SER A 82 9.83 -6.79 -5.63
N GLU A 83 10.35 -6.94 -4.41
CA GLU A 83 11.06 -5.88 -3.68
C GLU A 83 12.58 -6.08 -3.77
N ASN A 84 13.34 -4.99 -3.96
CA ASN A 84 14.79 -5.03 -3.93
C ASN A 84 15.33 -4.45 -2.61
N LYS A 85 15.76 -5.33 -1.70
CA LYS A 85 16.44 -4.96 -0.43
C LYS A 85 17.97 -5.02 -0.51
N LEU A 86 18.53 -5.49 -1.62
CA LEU A 86 19.97 -5.81 -1.74
C LEU A 86 20.85 -4.56 -1.75
N CYS A 87 20.34 -3.43 -2.25
CA CYS A 87 21.12 -2.19 -2.40
C CYS A 87 20.88 -1.19 -1.25
N PHE A 88 20.28 -1.63 -0.14
CA PHE A 88 19.90 -0.74 0.96
C PHE A 88 21.12 -0.04 1.59
N ASP A 89 22.22 -0.75 1.75
CA ASP A 89 23.48 -0.23 2.29
C ASP A 89 24.06 0.91 1.44
N LEU A 90 24.05 0.73 0.11
CA LEU A 90 24.51 1.74 -0.85
C LEU A 90 23.65 3.00 -0.80
N LEU A 91 22.32 2.83 -0.80
CA LEU A 91 21.37 3.94 -0.74
C LEU A 91 21.44 4.67 0.61
N SER A 92 21.47 3.94 1.72
CA SER A 92 21.59 4.50 3.07
C SER A 92 22.88 5.32 3.20
N ARG A 93 24.00 4.78 2.72
CA ARG A 93 25.28 5.50 2.72
C ARG A 93 25.22 6.79 1.88
N ARG A 94 24.57 6.80 0.72
CA ARG A 94 24.46 7.99 -0.13
C ARG A 94 23.52 9.03 0.48
N LEU A 95 22.37 8.61 1.00
CA LEU A 95 21.33 9.50 1.52
C LEU A 95 21.71 10.16 2.86
N THR A 96 22.66 9.60 3.60
CA THR A 96 23.14 10.15 4.88
C THR A 96 24.27 11.17 4.73
N GLN A 97 24.73 11.45 3.50
CA GLN A 97 25.78 12.43 3.25
C GLN A 97 25.26 13.87 3.39
N SER A 98 26.15 14.80 3.78
CA SER A 98 25.77 16.18 4.12
C SER A 98 25.17 16.96 2.95
N ASP A 99 25.51 16.64 1.71
CA ASP A 99 24.93 17.25 0.52
C ASP A 99 23.45 16.89 0.34
N MET A 100 23.03 15.70 0.78
CA MET A 100 21.63 15.26 0.73
C MET A 100 20.75 15.85 1.85
N LEU A 101 21.35 16.39 2.91
CA LEU A 101 20.64 17.05 4.00
C LEU A 101 20.28 18.51 3.70
N ARG A 102 20.70 19.04 2.55
CA ARG A 102 20.44 20.41 2.13
C ARG A 102 19.08 20.50 1.44
N VAL A 103 18.16 21.25 2.04
CA VAL A 103 16.87 21.57 1.42
C VAL A 103 16.89 23.01 0.96
N GLU A 104 16.67 23.22 -0.34
CA GLU A 104 16.55 24.55 -0.92
C GLU A 104 15.08 25.00 -0.95
N PRO A 105 14.78 26.30 -0.77
CA PRO A 105 13.39 26.80 -0.77
C PRO A 105 12.52 26.36 -1.96
N PRO A 106 13.04 26.23 -3.21
CA PRO A 106 12.25 25.72 -4.33
C PRO A 106 11.78 24.27 -4.16
N LEU A 107 12.48 23.44 -3.38
CA LEU A 107 12.09 22.04 -3.12
C LEU A 107 10.89 21.92 -2.17
N LEU A 108 10.60 23.00 -1.41
CA LEU A 108 9.44 23.07 -0.53
C LEU A 108 8.16 23.45 -1.28
N GLN A 109 8.28 23.88 -2.53
CA GLN A 109 7.16 24.28 -3.38
C GLN A 109 6.86 23.17 -4.37
N TYR A 110 5.58 22.99 -4.69
CA TYR A 110 5.20 22.06 -5.73
C TYR A 110 5.86 22.47 -7.05
N PRO A 111 6.58 21.54 -7.72
CA PRO A 111 7.08 21.82 -9.05
C PRO A 111 5.92 21.97 -10.04
N ASP A 112 6.25 22.36 -11.26
CA ASP A 112 5.29 22.24 -12.36
C ASP A 112 4.81 20.79 -12.53
N TRP A 113 3.80 20.59 -13.37
CA TRP A 113 3.22 19.28 -13.64
C TRP A 113 4.21 18.26 -14.25
N ARG A 114 5.40 18.70 -14.70
CA ARG A 114 6.47 17.81 -15.20
C ARG A 114 7.45 17.41 -14.10
N GLY A 115 7.52 18.18 -13.02
CA GLY A 115 8.49 18.01 -11.95
C GLY A 115 9.75 18.87 -12.14
N HIS A 116 10.56 18.94 -11.09
CA HIS A 116 11.80 19.74 -11.10
C HIS A 116 12.74 19.36 -12.25
N LEU A 117 13.22 20.36 -13.00
CA LEU A 117 14.08 20.15 -14.16
C LEU A 117 15.36 19.37 -13.82
N PHE A 118 16.06 19.75 -12.74
CA PHE A 118 17.31 19.10 -12.34
C PHE A 118 17.13 17.59 -12.14
N LEU A 119 15.99 17.16 -11.58
CA LEU A 119 15.70 15.76 -11.36
C LEU A 119 15.44 15.04 -12.69
N ARG A 120 14.73 15.69 -13.62
CA ARG A 120 14.45 15.13 -14.96
C ARG A 120 15.74 14.93 -15.76
N GLU A 121 16.67 15.86 -15.66
CA GLU A 121 17.99 15.77 -16.30
C GLU A 121 18.81 14.59 -15.74
N GLU A 122 18.89 14.46 -14.43
CA GLU A 122 19.65 13.38 -13.80
C GLU A 122 19.02 12.00 -14.05
N VAL A 123 17.69 11.89 -14.06
CA VAL A 123 17.00 10.65 -14.43
C VAL A 123 17.24 10.30 -15.90
N ALA A 124 17.17 11.28 -16.81
CA ALA A 124 17.41 11.05 -18.23
C ALA A 124 18.84 10.56 -18.50
N LYS A 125 19.84 11.16 -17.82
CA LYS A 125 21.24 10.69 -17.86
C LYS A 125 21.36 9.28 -17.29
N PHE A 126 20.79 9.03 -16.11
CA PHE A 126 20.84 7.72 -15.46
C PHE A 126 20.31 6.61 -16.37
N LEU A 127 19.13 6.82 -16.97
CA LEU A 127 18.51 5.85 -17.88
C LEU A 127 19.30 5.67 -19.18
N SER A 128 19.91 6.74 -19.70
CA SER A 128 20.72 6.68 -20.91
C SER A 128 22.01 5.91 -20.66
N ASP A 129 22.73 6.24 -19.59
CA ASP A 129 24.09 5.78 -19.35
C ASP A 129 24.13 4.44 -18.61
N TYR A 130 23.32 4.29 -17.56
CA TYR A 130 23.34 3.09 -16.70
C TYR A 130 22.34 2.04 -17.14
N CYS A 131 21.12 2.44 -17.53
CA CYS A 131 20.13 1.50 -18.06
C CYS A 131 20.32 1.20 -19.55
N LYS A 132 21.29 1.86 -20.21
CA LYS A 132 21.66 1.65 -21.62
C LYS A 132 20.46 1.78 -22.55
N SER A 133 19.66 2.84 -22.36
CA SER A 133 18.54 3.15 -23.25
C SER A 133 18.99 3.11 -24.71
N PRO A 134 18.19 2.54 -25.65
CA PRO A 134 18.55 2.47 -27.07
C PRO A 134 18.85 3.81 -27.73
N ALA A 135 18.30 4.90 -27.18
CA ALA A 135 18.62 6.27 -27.57
C ALA A 135 18.74 7.16 -26.32
N PRO A 136 19.59 8.21 -26.36
CA PRO A 136 19.70 9.18 -25.28
C PRO A 136 18.36 9.86 -25.01
N LEU A 137 17.96 9.88 -23.73
CA LEU A 137 16.70 10.48 -23.31
C LEU A 137 16.85 11.99 -23.12
N LYS A 138 15.82 12.73 -23.55
CA LYS A 138 15.71 14.18 -23.38
C LYS A 138 14.82 14.50 -22.17
N ALA A 139 15.27 15.40 -21.30
CA ALA A 139 14.56 15.75 -20.06
C ALA A 139 13.16 16.34 -20.32
N GLU A 140 12.94 16.95 -21.50
CA GLU A 140 11.66 17.52 -21.91
C GLU A 140 10.60 16.45 -22.18
N ASN A 141 11.03 15.24 -22.52
CA ASN A 141 10.15 14.11 -22.84
C ASN A 141 9.79 13.29 -21.60
N TRP A 142 10.31 13.66 -20.43
CA TRP A 142 10.07 12.96 -19.18
C TRP A 142 8.88 13.55 -18.43
N LEU A 143 8.01 12.67 -17.93
CA LEU A 143 6.92 12.98 -17.01
C LEU A 143 7.01 12.07 -15.79
N ARG A 144 6.94 12.66 -14.60
CA ARG A 144 6.84 11.90 -13.35
C ARG A 144 5.40 11.45 -13.15
N LEU A 145 5.23 10.14 -12.95
CA LEU A 145 3.96 9.55 -12.53
C LEU A 145 4.12 9.06 -11.09
N SER A 146 3.10 9.28 -10.27
CA SER A 146 2.92 8.51 -9.03
C SER A 146 2.00 7.36 -9.39
N LEU A 147 2.53 6.14 -9.34
CA LEU A 147 1.68 4.95 -9.38
C LEU A 147 1.16 4.77 -7.95
N ASN A 148 -0.14 4.92 -7.77
CA ASN A 148 -0.81 4.41 -6.59
C ASN A 148 -0.99 2.92 -6.85
N CYS A 149 0.00 2.13 -6.44
CA CYS A 149 -0.13 0.67 -6.32
C CYS A 149 -0.89 0.35 -5.05
#